data_AF-B9LMT3-F1
#
_entry.id   AF-B9LMT3-F1
#
_cell.length_a   1.000
_cell.length_b   1.000
_cell.length_c   1.000
_cell.angle_alpha   90.00
_cell.angle_beta   90.00
_cell.angle_gamma   90.00
#
_symmetry.space_group_name_H-M   'P 1'
#
loop_
_entity.id
_entity.type
_entity.pdbx_description
1 polymer ?
#
loop_
_entity_poly.entity_id
_entity_poly.type
_entity_poly.pdbx_seq_one_letter_code
_entity_poly.pdbx_strand_id
1 'polypeptide(L)'
;MSDSGDDFLSLLDLTEYEAAALEELLLLGRTTAPDLAEATGIPKARIYGVLDSLSEGGYVKIIPGRPKRYQPHDPSEIAERAVANRRHAYERFREDVEAVEESFVDAYTPVRDRGVDDLSPTEDLFHVVDVGEPSERETRRLFREAEESVYVLTKSFGYIDAVRPAMRDAIEHGVDVDALLLAPEHLSEKNKRRQDEIRGLLGAEFPSVSVRISDRVLPWRGTFIDPSLEYDSGQGLLMVEQEEIPNHHRQAAVTENPSFVAGLWQYFDLLWRHESRSGTQ
;
A
#
# COMPACT_ATOMS: atom_id res chain seq x y z
N MET A 1 8.00 13.20 24.05
CA MET A 1 8.93 13.21 22.92
C MET A 1 9.38 11.78 22.80
N SER A 2 8.69 10.96 22.01
CA SER A 2 9.17 9.60 21.73
C SER A 2 10.52 9.77 21.05
N ASP A 3 11.50 9.06 21.58
CA ASP A 3 12.92 9.27 21.34
C ASP A 3 13.22 8.87 19.88
N SER A 4 13.82 9.75 19.08
CA SER A 4 14.07 9.45 17.66
C SER A 4 14.96 8.21 17.44
N GLY A 5 15.63 7.73 18.50
CA GLY A 5 16.34 6.46 18.54
C GLY A 5 15.43 5.23 18.59
N ASP A 6 14.35 5.26 19.38
CA ASP A 6 13.38 4.15 19.49
C ASP A 6 12.69 3.90 18.15
N ASP A 7 12.29 4.99 17.48
CA ASP A 7 11.68 4.94 16.16
C ASP A 7 12.64 4.27 15.15
N PHE A 8 13.94 4.58 15.20
CA PHE A 8 14.92 3.97 14.31
C PHE A 8 15.19 2.49 14.63
N LEU A 9 15.35 2.14 15.91
CA LEU A 9 15.55 0.74 16.32
C LEU A 9 14.37 -0.14 15.91
N SER A 10 13.14 0.38 15.94
CA SER A 10 11.94 -0.33 15.48
C SER A 10 11.93 -0.66 13.99
N LEU A 11 12.73 0.05 13.18
CA LEU A 11 12.90 -0.23 11.75
C LEU A 11 13.93 -1.33 11.49
N LEU A 12 14.79 -1.62 12.47
CA LEU A 12 15.73 -2.73 12.41
C LEU A 12 14.95 -4.02 12.72
N ASP A 13 15.08 -5.03 11.86
CA ASP A 13 14.45 -6.34 12.03
C ASP A 13 15.18 -7.16 13.12
N LEU A 14 15.20 -6.62 14.34
CA LEU A 14 15.89 -7.13 15.50
C LEU A 14 14.89 -7.69 16.51
N THR A 15 15.30 -8.73 17.23
CA THR A 15 14.56 -9.19 18.42
C THR A 15 14.67 -8.17 19.55
N GLU A 16 13.77 -8.25 20.54
CA GLU A 16 13.79 -7.36 21.71
C GLU A 16 15.14 -7.33 22.43
N TYR A 17 15.80 -8.49 22.58
CA TYR A 17 17.11 -8.56 23.20
C TYR A 17 18.22 -7.94 22.34
N GLU A 18 18.14 -8.07 21.02
CA GLU A 18 19.11 -7.45 20.10
C GLU A 18 18.96 -5.94 20.07
N ALA A 19 17.72 -5.43 20.02
CA ALA A 19 17.45 -4.00 20.09
C ALA A 19 17.98 -3.41 21.42
N ALA A 20 17.62 -4.02 22.56
CA ALA A 20 18.08 -3.55 23.88
C ALA A 20 19.60 -3.62 24.04
N ALA A 21 20.25 -4.68 23.54
CA ALA A 21 21.69 -4.80 23.57
C ALA A 21 22.40 -3.76 22.69
N LEU A 22 21.85 -3.46 21.50
CA LEU A 22 22.40 -2.45 20.60
C LEU A 22 22.23 -1.04 21.16
N GLU A 23 21.07 -0.73 21.71
CA GLU A 23 20.79 0.54 22.38
C GLU A 23 21.76 0.79 23.54
N GLU A 24 21.89 -0.18 24.45
CA GLU A 24 22.80 -0.06 25.59
C GLU A 24 24.27 0.03 25.16
N LEU A 25 24.65 -0.66 24.07
CA LEU A 25 25.97 -0.51 23.46
C LEU A 25 26.21 0.89 22.91
N LEU A 26 25.21 1.53 22.30
CA LEU A 26 25.31 2.91 21.82
C LEU A 26 25.47 3.91 22.96
N LEU A 27 24.86 3.64 24.12
CA LEU A 27 24.97 4.46 25.33
C LEU A 27 26.31 4.27 26.06
N LEU A 28 26.73 3.03 26.28
CA LEU A 28 27.96 2.70 27.03
C LEU A 28 29.22 2.73 26.16
N GLY A 29 29.07 2.60 24.84
CA GLY A 29 30.16 2.39 23.92
C GLY A 29 30.80 0.99 24.06
N ARG A 30 32.13 0.94 24.10
CA ARG A 30 32.88 -0.32 24.12
C ARG A 30 32.81 -1.01 25.48
N THR A 31 32.20 -2.20 25.54
CA THR A 31 32.04 -2.96 26.80
C THR A 31 32.30 -4.47 26.61
N THR A 32 32.11 -5.27 27.66
CA THR A 32 32.18 -6.73 27.63
C THR A 32 30.79 -7.35 27.69
N ALA A 33 30.63 -8.60 27.21
CA ALA A 33 29.33 -9.28 27.24
C ALA A 33 28.76 -9.46 28.68
N PRO A 34 29.56 -9.79 29.71
CA PRO A 34 29.07 -9.84 31.08
C PRO A 34 28.55 -8.51 31.60
N ASP A 35 29.25 -7.41 31.32
CA ASP A 35 28.86 -6.07 31.78
C ASP A 35 27.58 -5.62 31.05
N LEU A 36 27.48 -5.91 29.75
CA LEU A 36 26.28 -5.60 28.96
C LEU A 36 25.06 -6.41 29.43
N ALA A 37 25.24 -7.69 29.75
CA ALA A 37 24.17 -8.52 30.32
C ALA A 37 23.67 -7.99 31.67
N GLU A 38 24.56 -7.42 32.48
CA GLU A 38 24.19 -6.81 33.75
C GLU A 38 23.44 -5.48 33.55
N ALA A 39 23.87 -4.65 32.61
CA ALA A 39 23.22 -3.38 32.29
C ALA A 39 21.83 -3.56 31.67
N THR A 40 21.68 -4.51 30.74
CA THR A 40 20.43 -4.76 29.99
C THR A 40 19.46 -5.71 30.69
N GLY A 41 19.93 -6.50 31.67
CA GLY A 41 19.16 -7.60 32.25
C GLY A 41 19.01 -8.82 31.35
N ILE A 42 19.64 -8.85 30.17
CA ILE A 42 19.61 -10.00 29.26
C ILE A 42 20.33 -11.19 29.94
N PRO A 43 19.72 -12.40 29.96
CA PRO A 43 20.37 -13.56 30.56
C PRO A 43 21.76 -13.83 29.99
N LYS A 44 22.76 -14.08 30.85
CA LYS A 44 24.15 -14.37 30.43
C LYS A 44 24.28 -15.54 29.44
N ALA A 45 23.33 -16.48 29.46
CA ALA A 45 23.27 -17.59 28.50
C ALA A 45 22.85 -17.15 27.09
N ARG A 46 22.22 -15.98 26.94
CA ARG A 46 21.70 -15.44 25.67
C ARG A 46 22.57 -14.32 25.09
N ILE A 47 23.26 -13.54 25.94
CA ILE A 47 23.98 -12.33 25.50
C ILE A 47 25.01 -12.57 24.39
N TYR A 48 25.69 -13.72 24.42
CA TYR A 48 26.67 -14.04 23.37
C TYR A 48 26.00 -14.26 22.01
N GLY A 49 24.88 -14.99 21.97
CA GLY A 49 24.13 -15.18 20.72
C GLY A 49 23.57 -13.86 20.18
N VAL A 50 23.06 -13.00 21.07
CA VAL A 50 22.62 -11.65 20.71
C VAL A 50 23.74 -10.82 20.10
N LEU A 51 24.92 -10.83 20.72
CA LEU A 51 26.08 -10.10 20.23
C LEU A 51 26.65 -10.68 18.92
N ASP A 52 26.55 -11.99 18.74
CA ASP A 52 26.93 -12.66 17.49
C ASP A 52 25.95 -12.26 16.37
N SER A 53 24.63 -12.29 16.59
CA SER A 53 23.62 -11.78 15.63
C SER A 53 23.88 -10.31 15.25
N LEU A 54 24.11 -9.45 16.25
CA LEU A 54 24.41 -8.03 16.00
C LEU A 54 25.72 -7.83 15.24
N SER A 55 26.71 -8.72 15.44
CA SER A 55 27.95 -8.71 14.68
C SER A 55 27.76 -9.21 13.25
N GLU A 56 26.95 -10.25 13.03
CA GLU A 56 26.61 -10.77 11.71
C GLU A 56 25.82 -9.76 10.88
N GLY A 57 24.88 -9.04 11.51
CA GLY A 57 24.19 -7.89 10.91
C GLY A 57 25.10 -6.67 10.68
N GLY A 58 26.35 -6.71 11.18
CA GLY A 58 27.33 -5.64 11.03
C GLY A 58 27.06 -4.42 11.92
N TYR A 59 26.18 -4.50 12.91
CA TYR A 59 25.89 -3.38 13.81
C TYR A 59 26.94 -3.20 14.90
N VAL A 60 27.65 -4.28 15.25
CA VAL A 60 28.65 -4.32 16.31
C VAL A 60 29.94 -4.96 15.79
N LYS A 61 31.09 -4.44 16.20
CA LYS A 61 32.40 -5.08 15.98
C LYS A 61 32.89 -5.79 17.23
N ILE A 62 33.41 -7.00 17.03
CA ILE A 62 34.06 -7.78 18.08
C ILE A 62 35.54 -7.41 18.13
N ILE A 63 36.00 -7.02 19.31
CA ILE A 63 37.39 -6.65 19.58
C ILE A 63 38.05 -7.82 20.32
N PRO A 64 39.06 -8.46 19.73
CA PRO A 64 39.77 -9.57 20.35
C PRO A 64 40.39 -9.16 21.69
N GLY A 65 40.31 -10.05 22.68
CA GLY A 65 40.83 -9.81 24.03
C GLY A 65 40.38 -10.88 25.03
N ARG A 66 40.90 -10.80 26.25
CA ARG A 66 40.44 -11.62 27.39
C ARG A 66 40.08 -10.68 28.55
N PRO A 67 38.78 -10.39 28.79
CA PRO A 67 37.61 -10.83 28.01
C PRO A 67 37.50 -10.14 26.64
N LYS A 68 36.75 -10.75 25.71
CA LYS A 68 36.37 -10.12 24.42
C LYS A 68 35.57 -8.84 24.70
N ARG A 69 35.72 -7.84 23.84
CA ARG A 69 34.94 -6.60 23.91
C ARG A 69 34.09 -6.41 22.66
N TYR A 70 33.01 -5.68 22.82
CA TYR A 70 32.04 -5.39 21.78
C TYR A 70 31.89 -3.88 21.70
N GLN A 71 31.85 -3.34 20.50
CA GLN A 71 31.71 -1.91 20.25
C GLN A 71 30.69 -1.70 19.14
N PRO A 72 29.67 -0.86 19.32
CA PRO A 72 28.77 -0.53 18.23
C PRO A 72 29.54 0.22 17.14
N HIS A 73 29.06 0.10 15.91
CA HIS A 73 29.46 1.01 14.86
C HIS A 73 28.85 2.39 15.07
N ASP A 74 29.38 3.38 14.35
CA ASP A 74 28.83 4.73 14.43
C ASP A 74 27.36 4.72 13.95
N PRO A 75 26.46 5.54 14.54
CA PRO A 75 25.04 5.52 14.19
C PRO A 75 24.76 5.67 12.69
N SER A 76 25.55 6.47 11.97
CA SER A 76 25.45 6.61 10.52
C SER A 76 25.80 5.31 9.78
N GLU A 77 26.83 4.59 10.21
CA GLU A 77 27.20 3.29 9.62
C GLU A 77 26.13 2.22 9.92
N ILE A 78 25.53 2.25 11.11
CA ILE A 78 24.42 1.36 11.46
C ILE A 78 23.22 1.62 10.54
N ALA A 79 22.89 2.90 10.30
CA ALA A 79 21.83 3.28 9.38
C ALA A 79 22.08 2.82 7.94
N GLU A 80 23.29 3.02 7.43
CA GLU A 80 23.69 2.54 6.09
C GLU A 80 23.60 1.01 5.99
N ARG A 81 24.08 0.29 7.01
CA ARG A 81 24.00 -1.18 7.05
C ARG A 81 22.58 -1.69 7.17
N ALA A 82 21.72 -1.04 7.92
CA ALA A 82 20.31 -1.41 8.02
C ALA A 82 19.63 -1.40 6.65
N VAL A 83 19.86 -0.34 5.87
CA VAL A 83 19.33 -0.23 4.50
C VAL A 83 19.93 -1.31 3.59
N ALA A 84 21.24 -1.53 3.64
CA ALA A 84 21.91 -2.55 2.83
C ALA A 84 21.42 -3.97 3.16
N ASN A 85 21.29 -4.30 4.45
CA ASN A 85 20.79 -5.59 4.91
C ASN A 85 19.37 -5.84 4.43
N ARG A 86 18.47 -4.84 4.56
CA ARG A 86 17.09 -4.96 4.08
C ARG A 86 17.03 -5.12 2.57
N ARG A 87 17.85 -4.38 1.83
CA ARG A 87 17.94 -4.50 0.36
C ARG A 87 18.38 -5.90 -0.05
N HIS A 88 19.45 -6.44 0.56
CA HIS A 88 19.92 -7.80 0.26
C HIS A 88 18.92 -8.88 0.66
N ALA A 89 18.20 -8.70 1.76
CA ALA A 89 17.13 -9.62 2.16
C ALA A 89 15.98 -9.60 1.13
N TYR A 90 15.59 -8.43 0.63
CA TYR A 90 14.59 -8.30 -0.42
C TYR A 90 15.04 -8.93 -1.74
N GLU A 91 16.27 -8.67 -2.17
CA GLU A 91 16.85 -9.26 -3.39
C GLU A 91 16.87 -10.79 -3.30
N ARG A 92 17.29 -11.36 -2.15
CA ARG A 92 17.25 -12.82 -1.93
C ARG A 92 15.84 -13.38 -1.92
N PHE A 93 14.91 -12.73 -1.22
CA PHE A 93 13.51 -13.15 -1.22
C PHE A 93 12.93 -13.19 -2.64
N ARG A 94 13.21 -12.17 -3.46
CA ARG A 94 12.79 -12.11 -4.86
C ARG A 94 13.35 -13.29 -5.66
N GLU A 95 14.66 -13.55 -5.54
CA GLU A 95 15.32 -14.69 -6.20
C GLU A 95 14.74 -16.03 -5.78
N ASP A 96 14.49 -16.22 -4.49
CA ASP A 96 13.88 -17.45 -3.94
C ASP A 96 12.45 -17.65 -4.47
N VAL A 97 11.67 -16.57 -4.60
CA VAL A 97 10.31 -16.62 -5.19
C VAL A 97 10.38 -16.93 -6.68
N GLU A 98 11.21 -16.22 -7.46
CA GLU A 98 11.40 -16.44 -8.90
C GLU A 98 11.85 -17.88 -9.20
N ALA A 99 12.66 -18.49 -8.32
CA ALA A 99 13.13 -19.86 -8.47
C ALA A 99 12.02 -20.92 -8.33
N VAL A 100 10.90 -20.61 -7.66
CA VAL A 100 9.80 -21.56 -7.41
C VAL A 100 8.48 -21.14 -8.05
N GLU A 101 8.37 -19.91 -8.56
CA GLU A 101 7.14 -19.31 -9.09
C GLU A 101 6.46 -20.21 -10.12
N GLU A 102 7.18 -20.63 -11.16
CA GLU A 102 6.63 -21.48 -12.24
C GLU A 102 6.04 -22.78 -11.67
N SER A 103 6.80 -23.50 -10.83
CA SER A 103 6.33 -24.74 -10.21
C SER A 103 5.13 -24.54 -9.29
N PHE A 104 5.05 -23.40 -8.61
CA PHE A 104 3.94 -23.05 -7.72
C PHE A 104 2.69 -22.74 -8.54
N VAL A 105 2.82 -21.89 -9.57
CA VAL A 105 1.73 -21.54 -10.48
C VAL A 105 1.20 -22.79 -11.18
N ASP A 106 2.06 -23.66 -11.70
CA ASP A 106 1.66 -24.90 -12.37
C ASP A 106 0.94 -25.88 -11.43
N ALA A 107 1.38 -25.97 -10.17
CA ALA A 107 0.76 -26.85 -9.19
C ALA A 107 -0.65 -26.38 -8.78
N TYR A 108 -0.88 -25.07 -8.70
CA TYR A 108 -2.09 -24.50 -8.11
C TYR A 108 -3.04 -23.83 -9.11
N THR A 109 -2.61 -23.50 -10.33
CA THR A 109 -3.51 -23.01 -11.41
C THR A 109 -4.61 -24.02 -11.72
N PRO A 110 -4.32 -25.33 -11.92
CA PRO A 110 -5.36 -26.35 -12.16
C PRO A 110 -6.23 -26.66 -10.93
N VAL A 111 -5.85 -26.20 -9.72
CA VAL A 111 -6.67 -26.32 -8.51
C VAL A 111 -7.72 -25.20 -8.47
N ARG A 112 -7.43 -24.03 -9.05
CA ARG A 112 -8.39 -22.91 -9.16
C ARG A 112 -9.63 -23.32 -9.97
N ASP A 113 -9.44 -24.13 -11.01
CA ASP A 113 -10.54 -24.67 -11.82
C ASP A 113 -11.36 -25.76 -11.10
N ARG A 114 -10.82 -26.38 -10.03
CA ARG A 114 -11.51 -27.46 -9.28
C ARG A 114 -12.55 -26.97 -8.26
N GLY A 115 -12.80 -25.67 -8.19
CA GLY A 115 -13.92 -25.08 -7.44
C GLY A 115 -15.16 -24.77 -8.28
N VAL A 116 -15.08 -24.90 -9.62
CA VAL A 116 -16.15 -24.47 -10.54
C VAL A 116 -16.94 -25.66 -11.11
N ASP A 117 -16.39 -26.87 -11.06
CA ASP A 117 -17.12 -28.10 -11.39
C ASP A 117 -17.92 -28.59 -10.17
N ASP A 118 -19.16 -28.10 -10.04
CA ASP A 118 -20.41 -28.88 -9.85
C ASP A 118 -21.52 -28.10 -9.12
N LEU A 119 -21.36 -26.80 -8.80
CA LEU A 119 -22.46 -25.94 -8.29
C LEU A 119 -22.40 -24.48 -8.79
N SER A 120 -23.15 -24.23 -9.87
CA SER A 120 -23.68 -22.96 -10.41
C SER A 120 -22.93 -22.32 -11.60
N PRO A 121 -23.62 -22.09 -12.75
CA PRO A 121 -23.09 -21.43 -13.95
C PRO A 121 -23.08 -19.90 -13.80
N THR A 122 -22.62 -19.40 -12.66
CA THR A 122 -22.55 -17.96 -12.41
C THR A 122 -21.08 -17.61 -12.38
N GLU A 123 -20.60 -16.96 -13.44
CA GLU A 123 -19.39 -16.14 -13.32
C GLU A 123 -19.57 -15.30 -12.05
N ASP A 124 -18.63 -15.35 -11.11
CA ASP A 124 -18.71 -14.59 -9.86
C ASP A 124 -18.82 -13.10 -10.23
N LEU A 125 -20.05 -12.58 -10.22
CA LEU A 125 -20.36 -11.21 -10.66
C LEU A 125 -19.53 -10.17 -9.92
N PHE A 126 -19.17 -10.49 -8.67
CA PHE A 126 -18.25 -9.72 -7.85
C PHE A 126 -17.58 -10.60 -6.80
N HIS A 127 -16.38 -10.21 -6.38
CA HIS A 127 -15.79 -10.61 -5.11
C HIS A 127 -15.65 -9.40 -4.19
N VAL A 128 -15.54 -9.66 -2.88
CA VAL A 128 -15.60 -8.61 -1.86
C VAL A 128 -14.23 -8.41 -1.23
N VAL A 129 -13.82 -7.16 -1.09
CA VAL A 129 -12.59 -6.75 -0.38
C VAL A 129 -12.91 -5.71 0.69
N ASP A 130 -12.12 -5.69 1.76
CA ASP A 130 -12.26 -4.69 2.81
C ASP A 130 -11.76 -3.32 2.34
N VAL A 131 -12.46 -2.26 2.77
CA VAL A 131 -12.07 -0.88 2.47
C VAL A 131 -10.84 -0.47 3.28
N GLY A 132 -9.86 0.13 2.59
CA GLY A 132 -8.53 0.43 3.07
C GLY A 132 -7.49 -0.16 2.12
N GLU A 133 -6.38 -0.65 2.66
CA GLU A 133 -5.26 -1.21 1.88
C GLU A 133 -5.67 -2.27 0.84
N PRO A 134 -6.62 -3.20 1.10
CA PRO A 134 -7.09 -4.13 0.06
C PRO A 134 -7.78 -3.42 -1.11
N SER A 135 -8.75 -2.55 -0.86
CA SER A 135 -9.40 -1.77 -1.92
C SER A 135 -8.45 -0.81 -2.65
N GLU A 136 -7.45 -0.26 -1.97
CA GLU A 136 -6.43 0.61 -2.57
C GLU A 136 -5.49 -0.17 -3.47
N ARG A 137 -5.15 -1.42 -3.10
CA ARG A 137 -4.39 -2.34 -3.94
C ARG A 137 -5.14 -2.71 -5.21
N GLU A 138 -6.43 -3.01 -5.12
CA GLU A 138 -7.26 -3.26 -6.30
C GLU A 138 -7.38 -2.01 -7.16
N THR A 139 -7.52 -0.83 -6.56
CA THR A 139 -7.53 0.43 -7.33
C THR A 139 -6.21 0.66 -8.07
N ARG A 140 -5.06 0.39 -7.43
CA ARG A 140 -3.73 0.44 -8.09
C ARG A 140 -3.59 -0.61 -9.20
N ARG A 141 -4.18 -1.79 -9.03
CA ARG A 141 -4.23 -2.82 -10.08
C ARG A 141 -5.00 -2.29 -11.29
N LEU A 142 -6.20 -1.72 -11.09
CA LEU A 142 -7.01 -1.12 -12.14
C LEU A 142 -6.22 -0.05 -12.93
N PHE A 143 -5.55 0.89 -12.26
CA PHE A 143 -4.71 1.89 -12.96
C PHE A 143 -3.58 1.26 -13.79
N ARG A 144 -3.00 0.13 -13.36
CA ARG A 144 -1.93 -0.55 -14.10
C ARG A 144 -2.44 -1.38 -15.28
N GLU A 145 -3.67 -1.90 -15.18
CA GLU A 145 -4.30 -2.72 -16.22
C GLU A 145 -5.06 -1.89 -17.26
N ALA A 146 -5.32 -0.60 -16.98
CA ALA A 146 -6.03 0.29 -17.89
C ALA A 146 -5.25 0.50 -19.21
N GLU A 147 -5.93 0.33 -20.33
CA GLU A 147 -5.37 0.48 -21.67
C GLU A 147 -5.77 1.82 -22.32
N GLU A 148 -7.00 2.28 -22.10
CA GLU A 148 -7.56 3.47 -22.77
C GLU A 148 -8.00 4.54 -21.77
N SER A 149 -8.77 4.18 -20.75
CA SER A 149 -9.39 5.16 -19.85
C SER A 149 -9.69 4.65 -18.44
N VAL A 150 -9.58 5.56 -17.46
CA VAL A 150 -9.96 5.35 -16.06
C VAL A 150 -11.01 6.37 -15.63
N TYR A 151 -12.10 5.89 -15.06
CA TYR A 151 -13.19 6.71 -14.54
C TYR A 151 -13.28 6.58 -13.02
N VAL A 152 -13.12 7.68 -12.30
CA VAL A 152 -13.13 7.73 -10.84
C VAL A 152 -14.36 8.47 -10.34
N LEU A 153 -15.26 7.77 -9.64
CA LEU A 153 -16.40 8.34 -8.94
C LEU A 153 -16.14 8.37 -7.43
N THR A 154 -15.92 9.53 -6.84
CA THR A 154 -15.47 9.61 -5.44
C THR A 154 -15.96 10.85 -4.70
N LYS A 155 -15.85 10.85 -3.37
CA LYS A 155 -16.19 12.04 -2.56
C LYS A 155 -15.13 13.11 -2.71
N SER A 156 -14.05 12.98 -1.96
CA SER A 156 -12.92 13.93 -1.96
C SER A 156 -11.68 13.37 -2.64
N PHE A 157 -11.72 12.12 -3.14
CA PHE A 157 -10.54 11.39 -3.64
C PHE A 157 -9.44 11.20 -2.58
N GLY A 158 -9.85 10.93 -1.33
CA GLY A 158 -8.93 10.86 -0.19
C GLY A 158 -7.81 9.80 -0.26
N TYR A 159 -7.94 8.80 -1.15
CA TYR A 159 -6.95 7.75 -1.38
C TYR A 159 -5.94 8.09 -2.49
N ILE A 160 -5.89 9.34 -2.96
CA ILE A 160 -5.00 9.76 -4.06
C ILE A 160 -3.54 9.40 -3.80
N ASP A 161 -3.05 9.55 -2.57
CA ASP A 161 -1.66 9.27 -2.23
C ASP A 161 -1.29 7.80 -2.45
N ALA A 162 -2.25 6.88 -2.22
CA ALA A 162 -2.06 5.45 -2.39
C ALA A 162 -2.05 5.00 -3.85
N VAL A 163 -2.68 5.76 -4.75
CA VAL A 163 -2.80 5.41 -6.19
C VAL A 163 -1.94 6.29 -7.09
N ARG A 164 -1.38 7.38 -6.55
CA ARG A 164 -0.59 8.38 -7.29
C ARG A 164 0.49 7.78 -8.20
N PRO A 165 1.32 6.80 -7.77
CA PRO A 165 2.34 6.21 -8.65
C PRO A 165 1.71 5.49 -9.85
N ALA A 166 0.73 4.61 -9.59
CA ALA A 166 0.06 3.85 -10.64
C ALA A 166 -0.71 4.77 -11.62
N MET A 167 -1.34 5.83 -11.10
CA MET A 167 -2.02 6.83 -11.94
C MET A 167 -1.02 7.61 -12.81
N ARG A 168 0.18 7.93 -12.29
CA ARG A 168 1.24 8.56 -13.08
C ARG A 168 1.67 7.65 -14.22
N ASP A 169 1.94 6.39 -13.92
CA ASP A 169 2.34 5.41 -14.93
C ASP A 169 1.26 5.29 -16.01
N ALA A 170 -0.02 5.15 -15.64
CA ALA A 170 -1.13 5.06 -16.59
C ALA A 170 -1.19 6.27 -17.55
N ILE A 171 -1.10 7.48 -16.99
CA ILE A 171 -1.10 8.73 -17.78
C ILE A 171 0.11 8.80 -18.72
N GLU A 172 1.30 8.36 -18.26
CA GLU A 172 2.50 8.30 -19.10
C GLU A 172 2.37 7.31 -20.27
N HIS A 173 1.56 6.26 -20.11
CA HIS A 173 1.19 5.33 -21.18
C HIS A 173 0.04 5.83 -22.08
N GLY A 174 -0.50 7.02 -21.82
CA GLY A 174 -1.54 7.65 -22.63
C GLY A 174 -2.97 7.32 -22.24
N VAL A 175 -3.18 6.78 -21.03
CA VAL A 175 -4.52 6.48 -20.49
C VAL A 175 -5.20 7.78 -20.04
N ASP A 176 -6.44 7.99 -20.49
CA ASP A 176 -7.26 9.13 -20.09
C ASP A 176 -7.86 8.92 -18.69
N VAL A 177 -7.84 9.94 -17.83
CA VAL A 177 -8.35 9.82 -16.46
C VAL A 177 -9.38 10.90 -16.16
N ASP A 178 -10.61 10.47 -15.90
CA ASP A 178 -11.76 11.33 -15.59
C ASP A 178 -12.20 11.12 -14.13
N ALA A 179 -12.11 12.16 -13.31
CA ALA A 179 -12.45 12.13 -11.89
C ALA A 179 -13.68 12.99 -11.58
N LEU A 180 -14.78 12.35 -11.18
CA LEU A 180 -16.01 12.99 -10.71
C LEU A 180 -16.04 13.01 -9.18
N LEU A 181 -15.92 14.21 -8.61
CA LEU A 181 -15.91 14.45 -7.17
C LEU A 181 -17.28 14.91 -6.66
N LEU A 182 -17.63 14.59 -5.43
CA LEU A 182 -18.87 15.08 -4.79
C LEU A 182 -18.79 16.60 -4.53
N ALA A 183 -19.89 17.33 -4.76
CA ALA A 183 -19.95 18.76 -4.45
C ALA A 183 -19.57 19.08 -2.99
N PRO A 184 -18.77 20.15 -2.76
CA PRO A 184 -18.36 20.58 -1.42
C PRO A 184 -19.54 20.78 -0.46
N GLU A 185 -20.71 21.22 -0.94
CA GLU A 185 -21.91 21.41 -0.12
C GLU A 185 -22.41 20.14 0.59
N HIS A 186 -22.04 18.95 0.10
CA HIS A 186 -22.34 17.67 0.71
C HIS A 186 -21.17 17.08 1.53
N LEU A 187 -20.09 17.85 1.71
CA LEU A 187 -18.90 17.45 2.47
C LEU A 187 -18.84 18.13 3.83
N SER A 188 -18.25 17.45 4.80
CA SER A 188 -17.84 18.07 6.07
C SER A 188 -16.74 19.11 5.83
N GLU A 189 -16.58 20.09 6.72
CA GLU A 189 -15.52 21.11 6.60
C GLU A 189 -14.12 20.52 6.47
N LYS A 190 -13.85 19.42 7.18
CA LYS A 190 -12.59 18.67 7.05
C LYS A 190 -12.41 18.12 5.63
N ASN A 191 -13.45 17.52 5.06
CA ASN A 191 -13.40 16.91 3.74
C ASN A 191 -13.37 17.95 2.62
N LYS A 192 -13.99 19.13 2.79
CA LYS A 192 -13.88 20.26 1.87
C LYS A 192 -12.42 20.71 1.71
N ARG A 193 -11.76 21.01 2.83
CA ARG A 193 -10.33 21.40 2.84
C ARG A 193 -9.46 20.34 2.16
N ARG A 194 -9.68 19.07 2.51
CA ARG A 194 -8.92 17.96 1.91
C ARG A 194 -9.18 17.83 0.41
N GLN A 195 -10.42 18.01 -0.04
CA GLN A 195 -10.75 17.98 -1.46
C GLN A 195 -10.08 19.14 -2.22
N ASP A 196 -10.04 20.34 -1.63
CA ASP A 196 -9.36 21.50 -2.24
C ASP A 196 -7.85 21.28 -2.38
N GLU A 197 -7.19 20.71 -1.37
CA GLU A 197 -5.78 20.28 -1.45
C GLU A 197 -5.56 19.29 -2.59
N ILE A 198 -6.44 18.28 -2.71
CA ILE A 198 -6.33 17.24 -3.73
C ILE A 198 -6.58 17.80 -5.13
N ARG A 199 -7.54 18.73 -5.29
CA ARG A 199 -7.76 19.43 -6.56
C ARG A 199 -6.54 20.26 -6.96
N GLY A 200 -5.92 20.97 -6.02
CA GLY A 200 -4.68 21.70 -6.25
C GLY A 200 -3.53 20.78 -6.68
N LEU A 201 -3.44 19.61 -6.05
CA LEU A 201 -2.46 18.57 -6.38
C LEU A 201 -2.67 18.01 -7.79
N LEU A 202 -3.90 17.62 -8.14
CA LEU A 202 -4.23 17.12 -9.47
C LEU A 202 -3.91 18.17 -10.54
N GLY A 203 -4.27 19.44 -10.31
CA GLY A 203 -3.95 20.52 -11.25
C GLY A 203 -2.45 20.79 -11.41
N ALA A 204 -1.64 20.58 -10.37
CA ALA A 204 -0.20 20.82 -10.40
C ALA A 204 0.61 19.64 -10.97
N GLU A 205 0.27 18.40 -10.58
CA GLU A 205 1.04 17.20 -10.91
C GLU A 205 0.45 16.38 -12.07
N PHE A 206 -0.84 16.54 -12.35
CA PHE A 206 -1.61 15.72 -13.29
C PHE A 206 -2.56 16.58 -14.15
N PRO A 207 -2.04 17.56 -14.91
CA PRO A 207 -2.87 18.51 -15.66
C PRO A 207 -3.73 17.87 -16.76
N SER A 208 -3.42 16.63 -17.17
CA SER A 208 -4.22 15.85 -18.11
C SER A 208 -5.44 15.17 -17.48
N VAL A 209 -5.51 15.06 -16.15
CA VAL A 209 -6.67 14.49 -15.46
C VAL A 209 -7.83 15.46 -15.54
N SER A 210 -8.94 15.03 -16.15
CA SER A 210 -10.16 15.82 -16.13
C SER A 210 -10.83 15.70 -14.77
N VAL A 211 -11.19 16.83 -14.17
CA VAL A 211 -11.89 16.84 -12.87
C VAL A 211 -13.20 17.60 -12.99
N ARG A 212 -14.29 16.95 -12.58
CA ARG A 212 -15.62 17.58 -12.47
C ARG A 212 -16.20 17.38 -11.08
N ILE A 213 -17.13 18.26 -10.73
CA ILE A 213 -17.84 18.26 -9.46
C ILE A 213 -19.31 17.90 -9.72
N SER A 214 -19.77 16.79 -9.16
CA SER A 214 -21.16 16.31 -9.25
C SER A 214 -22.10 17.24 -8.49
N ASP A 215 -23.20 17.63 -9.13
CA ASP A 215 -24.29 18.40 -8.52
C ASP A 215 -25.26 17.51 -7.72
N ARG A 216 -25.07 16.19 -7.77
CA ARG A 216 -25.84 15.19 -7.02
C ARG A 216 -25.00 14.53 -5.93
N VAL A 217 -25.69 14.05 -4.90
CA VAL A 217 -25.14 13.04 -3.98
C VAL A 217 -24.84 11.77 -4.76
N LEU A 218 -23.68 11.18 -4.49
CA LEU A 218 -23.20 9.98 -5.15
C LEU A 218 -23.69 8.74 -4.38
N PRO A 219 -24.61 7.92 -4.95
CA PRO A 219 -25.19 6.78 -4.25
C PRO A 219 -24.16 5.67 -3.98
N TRP A 220 -23.10 5.65 -4.78
CA TRP A 220 -21.97 4.75 -4.66
C TRP A 220 -20.71 5.46 -5.17
N ARG A 221 -19.56 4.85 -4.90
CA ARG A 221 -18.23 5.34 -5.31
C ARG A 221 -17.49 4.20 -5.96
N GLY A 222 -16.55 4.49 -6.85
CA GLY A 222 -15.80 3.45 -7.52
C GLY A 222 -14.78 3.97 -8.51
N THR A 223 -14.00 3.04 -9.03
CA THR A 223 -13.05 3.24 -10.11
C THR A 223 -13.31 2.18 -11.16
N PHE A 224 -13.40 2.58 -12.42
CA PHE A 224 -13.62 1.69 -13.56
C PHE A 224 -12.58 1.94 -14.63
N ILE A 225 -12.24 0.90 -15.38
CA ILE A 225 -11.30 0.97 -16.50
C ILE A 225 -11.94 0.38 -17.74
N ASP A 226 -11.63 0.99 -18.89
CA ASP A 226 -11.95 0.51 -20.24
C ASP A 226 -13.37 -0.07 -20.42
N PRO A 227 -14.43 0.65 -20.01
CA PRO A 227 -15.81 0.20 -20.18
C PRO A 227 -16.19 0.19 -21.66
N SER A 228 -16.64 -0.96 -22.15
CA SER A 228 -17.13 -1.11 -23.54
C SER A 228 -18.64 -1.35 -23.59
N LEU A 229 -19.32 -0.67 -24.53
CA LEU A 229 -20.73 -0.91 -24.84
C LEU A 229 -20.97 -2.20 -25.65
N GLU A 230 -19.90 -2.80 -26.18
CA GLU A 230 -19.93 -4.15 -26.77
C GLU A 230 -19.77 -5.24 -25.70
N TYR A 231 -19.49 -4.84 -24.44
CA TYR A 231 -19.36 -5.71 -23.28
C TYR A 231 -18.24 -6.76 -23.41
N ASP A 232 -17.15 -6.39 -24.08
CA ASP A 232 -15.94 -7.19 -24.25
C ASP A 232 -14.78 -6.72 -23.35
N SER A 233 -14.84 -5.50 -22.84
CA SER A 233 -13.90 -4.95 -21.87
C SER A 233 -14.60 -4.22 -20.73
N GLY A 234 -13.92 -4.16 -19.59
CA GLY A 234 -14.37 -3.43 -18.42
C GLY A 234 -14.04 -4.14 -17.13
N GLN A 235 -13.35 -3.44 -16.24
CA GLN A 235 -13.18 -3.88 -14.86
C GLN A 235 -13.49 -2.72 -13.91
N GLY A 236 -13.82 -3.04 -12.67
CA GLY A 236 -14.02 -2.00 -11.70
C GLY A 236 -14.10 -2.44 -10.26
N LEU A 237 -14.00 -1.45 -9.40
CA LEU A 237 -14.22 -1.55 -7.97
C LEU A 237 -15.29 -0.54 -7.60
N LEU A 238 -16.30 -0.97 -6.85
CA LEU A 238 -17.34 -0.09 -6.33
C LEU A 238 -17.59 -0.32 -4.84
N MET A 239 -18.07 0.72 -4.17
CA MET A 239 -18.51 0.66 -2.78
C MET A 239 -19.76 1.52 -2.61
N VAL A 240 -20.70 1.01 -1.82
CA VAL A 240 -21.96 1.72 -1.55
C VAL A 240 -21.76 2.69 -0.39
N GLU A 241 -22.53 3.77 -0.38
CA GLU A 241 -22.53 4.70 0.75
C GLU A 241 -23.11 4.05 2.01
N GLN A 242 -22.28 3.92 3.05
CA GLN A 242 -22.67 3.40 4.36
C GLN A 242 -22.25 4.39 5.46
N GLU A 243 -23.05 5.43 5.70
CA GLU A 243 -22.69 6.53 6.62
C GLU A 243 -22.50 6.08 8.07
N GLU A 244 -23.24 5.05 8.51
CA GLU A 244 -23.22 4.54 9.88
C GLU A 244 -22.07 3.55 10.16
N ILE A 245 -21.35 3.12 9.13
CA ILE A 245 -20.29 2.11 9.25
C ILE A 245 -18.91 2.79 9.18
N PRO A 246 -18.01 2.58 10.16
CA PRO A 246 -16.63 3.05 10.08
C PRO A 246 -15.92 2.50 8.84
N ASN A 247 -15.02 3.29 8.23
CA ASN A 247 -14.38 2.90 6.95
C ASN A 247 -13.76 1.50 6.96
N HIS A 248 -13.14 1.06 8.07
CA HIS A 248 -12.49 -0.26 8.20
C HIS A 248 -13.47 -1.44 8.33
N HIS A 249 -14.77 -1.19 8.41
CA HIS A 249 -15.84 -2.20 8.36
C HIS A 249 -16.62 -2.16 7.04
N ARG A 250 -16.26 -1.27 6.12
CA ARG A 250 -16.92 -1.18 4.82
C ARG A 250 -16.32 -2.18 3.86
N GLN A 251 -17.15 -2.62 2.93
CA GLN A 251 -16.78 -3.55 1.88
C GLN A 251 -16.86 -2.87 0.52
N ALA A 252 -15.93 -3.24 -0.36
CA ALA A 252 -15.95 -2.91 -1.77
C ALA A 252 -16.15 -4.18 -2.58
N ALA A 253 -16.91 -4.07 -3.67
CA ALA A 253 -17.10 -5.13 -4.64
C ALA A 253 -16.20 -4.88 -5.83
N VAL A 254 -15.42 -5.89 -6.21
CA VAL A 254 -14.56 -5.90 -7.39
C VAL A 254 -15.22 -6.78 -8.44
N THR A 255 -15.25 -6.32 -9.68
CA THR A 255 -15.90 -7.00 -10.79
C THR A 255 -15.06 -6.86 -12.05
N GLU A 256 -14.97 -7.97 -12.77
CA GLU A 256 -14.34 -8.05 -14.10
C GLU A 256 -15.41 -8.35 -15.16
N ASN A 257 -16.70 -8.22 -14.82
CA ASN A 257 -17.79 -8.46 -15.75
C ASN A 257 -18.02 -7.21 -16.63
N PRO A 258 -17.75 -7.27 -17.94
CA PRO A 258 -17.80 -6.09 -18.81
C PRO A 258 -19.19 -5.45 -18.90
N SER A 259 -20.25 -6.26 -18.96
CA SER A 259 -21.63 -5.78 -19.04
C SER A 259 -22.02 -4.96 -17.80
N PHE A 260 -21.59 -5.41 -16.62
CA PHE A 260 -21.88 -4.74 -15.37
C PHE A 260 -21.10 -3.41 -15.24
N VAL A 261 -19.82 -3.43 -15.61
CA VAL A 261 -18.96 -2.23 -15.65
C VAL A 261 -19.52 -1.20 -16.62
N ALA A 262 -19.94 -1.61 -17.82
CA ALA A 262 -20.57 -0.73 -18.80
C ALA A 262 -21.87 -0.09 -18.28
N GLY A 263 -22.66 -0.81 -17.51
CA GLY A 263 -23.86 -0.27 -16.86
C GLY A 263 -23.54 0.81 -15.82
N LEU A 264 -22.53 0.59 -14.98
CA LEU A 264 -22.07 1.56 -13.98
C LEU A 264 -21.41 2.78 -14.61
N TRP A 265 -20.62 2.56 -15.66
CA TRP A 265 -20.00 3.64 -16.42
C TRP A 265 -21.05 4.53 -17.09
N GLN A 266 -22.14 3.97 -17.64
CA GLN A 266 -23.22 4.80 -18.19
C GLN A 266 -23.84 5.76 -17.14
N TYR A 267 -23.92 5.34 -15.88
CA TYR A 267 -24.33 6.23 -14.80
C TYR A 267 -23.30 7.34 -14.57
N PHE A 268 -22.01 6.99 -14.54
CA PHE A 268 -20.93 7.98 -14.45
C PHE A 268 -21.00 8.98 -15.61
N ASP A 269 -21.11 8.52 -16.85
CA ASP A 269 -21.12 9.35 -18.07
C ASP A 269 -22.32 10.32 -18.07
N LEU A 270 -23.48 9.88 -17.59
CA LEU A 270 -24.65 10.74 -17.43
C LEU A 270 -24.37 11.89 -16.44
N LEU A 271 -23.83 11.59 -15.27
CA LEU A 271 -23.47 12.61 -14.29
C LEU A 271 -22.39 13.54 -14.83
N TRP A 272 -21.38 12.97 -15.48
CA TRP A 272 -20.25 13.68 -16.07
C TRP A 272 -20.71 14.70 -17.12
N ARG A 273 -21.61 14.30 -18.03
CA ARG A 273 -22.05 15.18 -19.13
C ARG A 273 -23.12 16.17 -18.71
N HIS A 274 -24.03 15.78 -17.81
CA HIS A 274 -25.27 16.52 -17.59
C HIS A 274 -25.49 17.03 -16.17
N GLU A 275 -24.91 16.39 -15.15
CA GLU A 275 -25.15 16.72 -13.74
C GLU A 275 -23.85 17.01 -12.98
N SER A 276 -22.90 17.67 -13.66
CA SER A 276 -21.65 18.11 -13.07
C SER A 276 -21.09 19.36 -13.72
N ARG A 277 -20.26 20.07 -12.97
CA ARG A 277 -19.58 21.31 -13.38
C ARG A 277 -18.07 21.13 -13.37
N SER A 278 -17.37 21.91 -14.20
CA SER A 278 -15.90 21.89 -14.24
C SER A 278 -15.31 22.18 -12.87
N GLY A 279 -14.38 21.34 -12.43
CA GLY A 279 -13.70 21.46 -11.13
C GLY A 279 -12.59 22.51 -11.11
N THR A 280 -12.53 23.42 -12.06
CA THR A 280 -11.54 24.51 -12.12
C THR A 280 -12.15 25.81 -11.58
N GLN A 281 -11.93 26.04 -10.30
CA GLN A 281 -11.92 27.36 -9.63
C GLN A 281 -10.80 27.33 -8.61
#